data_AF-A0AAX4IST0-F1
#
_entry.id   AF-A0AAX4IST0-F1
#
_cell.length_a   1.000
_cell.length_b   1.000
_cell.length_c   1.000
_cell.angle_alpha   90.00
_cell.angle_beta   90.00
_cell.angle_gamma   90.00
#
_symmetry.space_group_name_H-M   'P 1'
#
loop_
_entity.id
_entity.type
_entity.pdbx_description
1 polymer ?
#
loop_
_entity_poly.entity_id
_entity_poly.type
_entity_poly.pdbx_seq_one_letter_code
_entity_poly.pdbx_strand_id
1 'polypeptide(L)'
;MSLKTPLRTLEELPKHVNGYRKDMIRWMPLNIILMGFHTWGFVVYRSAYGDGTDETWTRYLTQLKQNCHDCLVQSRRAKILERYLDWVVIENRDALNGPTKVEVRKHFNGWV
;
A
#
# COMPACT_ATOMS: atom_id res chain seq x y z
N MET A 1 12.18 31.46 8.89
CA MET A 1 12.09 30.23 8.09
C MET A 1 12.11 29.05 9.06
N SER A 2 10.94 28.63 9.57
CA SER A 2 10.87 27.65 10.67
C SER A 2 10.93 26.23 10.09
N LEU A 3 12.08 25.57 10.23
CA LEU A 3 12.25 24.14 9.98
C LEU A 3 11.35 23.37 10.96
N LYS A 4 10.18 22.92 10.49
CA LYS A 4 9.34 22.00 11.25
C LYS A 4 10.11 20.69 11.45
N THR A 5 10.40 20.41 12.71
CA THR A 5 11.00 19.18 13.24
C THR A 5 10.43 17.94 12.52
N PRO A 6 11.26 16.99 12.06
CA PRO A 6 10.74 15.77 11.49
C PRO A 6 9.98 14.99 12.57
N LEU A 7 8.74 14.58 12.27
CA LEU A 7 7.97 13.66 13.11
C LEU A 7 8.71 12.31 13.13
N ARG A 8 9.14 11.85 14.31
CA ARG A 8 10.02 10.69 14.49
C ARG A 8 9.28 9.44 14.97
N THR A 9 8.11 9.55 15.59
CA THR A 9 7.36 8.39 16.14
C THR A 9 5.82 8.55 16.03
N LEU A 10 5.08 7.43 16.19
CA LEU A 10 3.61 7.40 16.20
C LEU A 10 3.00 8.31 17.27
N GLU A 11 3.70 8.46 18.40
CA GLU A 11 3.26 9.23 19.57
C GLU A 11 3.25 10.75 19.32
N GLU A 12 4.05 11.21 18.37
CA GLU A 12 4.21 12.63 18.01
C GLU A 12 3.16 13.10 16.98
N LEU A 13 2.34 12.19 16.46
CA LEU A 13 1.30 12.54 15.51
C LEU A 13 0.14 13.28 16.19
N PRO A 14 -0.43 14.33 15.57
CA PRO A 14 -1.59 15.02 16.09
C PRO A 14 -2.73 14.03 16.40
N LYS A 15 -3.28 14.04 17.62
CA LYS A 15 -4.38 13.13 17.97
C LYS A 15 -5.76 13.66 17.55
N HIS A 16 -5.84 14.88 17.01
CA HIS A 16 -7.09 15.56 16.67
C HIS A 16 -7.39 15.56 15.16
N VAL A 17 -8.61 15.16 14.82
CA VAL A 17 -9.14 14.96 13.45
C VAL A 17 -8.97 16.17 12.52
N ASN A 18 -9.01 17.40 13.04
CA ASN A 18 -8.90 18.61 12.22
C ASN A 18 -7.53 18.78 11.54
N GLY A 19 -6.46 18.14 12.02
CA GLY A 19 -5.14 18.13 11.36
C GLY A 19 -5.04 17.28 10.09
N TYR A 20 -6.07 16.47 9.79
CA TYR A 20 -6.02 15.37 8.82
C TYR A 20 -6.88 15.56 7.56
N ARG A 21 -7.66 16.64 7.47
CA ARG A 21 -8.74 16.84 6.49
C ARG A 21 -8.37 16.89 4.98
N LYS A 22 -7.13 16.64 4.54
CA LYS A 22 -6.74 16.85 3.13
C LYS A 22 -6.08 15.69 2.36
N ASP A 23 -5.82 14.53 2.97
CA ASP A 23 -5.08 13.45 2.27
C ASP A 23 -5.32 12.07 2.90
N MET A 24 -5.66 11.07 2.08
CA MET A 24 -5.92 9.67 2.50
C MET A 24 -4.71 9.03 3.18
N ILE A 25 -3.48 9.34 2.73
CA ILE A 25 -2.24 8.84 3.35
C ILE A 25 -2.04 9.46 4.74
N ARG A 26 -2.68 10.61 5.01
CA ARG A 26 -2.58 11.31 6.29
C ARG A 26 -3.36 10.58 7.39
N TRP A 27 -4.45 9.89 7.04
CA TRP A 27 -5.30 9.15 7.98
C TRP A 27 -4.76 7.78 8.37
N MET A 28 -3.92 7.16 7.53
CA MET A 28 -3.40 5.81 7.80
C MET A 28 -2.68 5.69 9.15
N PRO A 29 -1.75 6.60 9.53
CA PRO A 29 -1.12 6.51 10.85
C PRO A 29 -2.12 6.63 12.01
N LEU A 30 -3.12 7.51 11.89
CA LEU A 30 -4.14 7.71 12.93
C LEU A 30 -5.05 6.48 13.04
N ASN A 31 -5.42 5.83 11.92
CA ASN A 31 -6.20 4.59 11.94
C ASN A 31 -5.40 3.41 12.51
N ILE A 32 -4.11 3.29 12.21
CA ILE A 32 -3.23 2.28 12.82
C ILE A 32 -3.21 2.45 14.35
N ILE A 33 -3.18 3.70 14.84
CA ILE A 33 -3.20 4.00 16.28
C ILE A 33 -4.57 3.76 16.90
N LEU A 34 -5.64 4.27 16.28
CA LEU A 34 -6.99 4.31 16.89
C LEU A 34 -7.74 2.99 16.76
N MET A 35 -7.52 2.23 15.69
CA MET A 35 -8.29 1.02 15.40
C MET A 35 -7.53 -0.28 15.70
N GLY A 36 -6.24 -0.20 16.06
CA GLY A 36 -5.42 -1.40 16.34
C GLY A 36 -5.09 -2.24 15.11
N PHE A 37 -5.39 -1.77 13.89
CA PHE A 37 -4.96 -2.43 12.67
C PHE A 37 -3.49 -2.12 12.41
N HIS A 38 -2.62 -3.09 12.70
CA HIS A 38 -1.17 -2.92 12.60
C HIS A 38 -0.61 -3.23 11.21
N THR A 39 -1.45 -3.50 10.21
CA THR A 39 -1.02 -3.82 8.85
C THR A 39 -1.82 -2.99 7.85
N TRP A 40 -1.14 -2.58 6.78
CA TRP A 40 -1.75 -1.94 5.62
C TRP A 40 -0.96 -2.36 4.38
N GLY A 41 -1.51 -2.17 3.19
CA GLY A 41 -0.72 -2.42 1.98
C GLY A 41 -1.56 -2.72 0.76
N PHE A 42 -0.99 -3.54 -0.12
CA PHE A 42 -1.57 -3.78 -1.45
C PHE A 42 -1.81 -5.26 -1.68
N VAL A 43 -2.94 -5.54 -2.32
CA VAL A 43 -3.27 -6.86 -2.86
C VAL A 43 -3.22 -6.72 -4.37
N VAL A 44 -2.21 -7.34 -4.98
CA VAL A 44 -1.92 -7.18 -6.40
C VAL A 44 -2.16 -8.53 -7.09
N TYR A 45 -3.14 -8.55 -7.98
CA TYR A 45 -3.45 -9.71 -8.80
C TYR A 45 -2.72 -9.62 -10.12
N ARG A 46 -1.94 -10.64 -10.46
CA ARG A 46 -1.42 -10.78 -11.83
C ARG A 46 -2.51 -11.34 -12.71
N SER A 47 -2.90 -10.57 -13.74
CA SER A 47 -4.00 -10.93 -14.62
C SER A 47 -3.58 -11.25 -16.07
N ALA A 48 -2.29 -11.10 -16.39
CA ALA A 48 -1.75 -11.26 -17.73
C ALA A 48 -0.63 -12.31 -17.72
N TYR A 49 -0.81 -13.35 -18.53
CA TYR A 49 0.13 -14.44 -18.70
C TYR A 49 0.34 -14.72 -20.19
N GLY A 50 1.56 -15.04 -20.56
CA GLY A 50 1.97 -15.25 -21.95
C GLY A 50 3.42 -14.84 -22.17
N ASP A 51 3.90 -15.05 -23.39
CA ASP A 51 5.29 -14.81 -23.74
C ASP A 51 5.66 -13.32 -23.54
N GLY A 52 6.83 -13.08 -22.92
CA GLY A 52 7.32 -11.72 -22.63
C GLY A 52 6.58 -10.97 -21.51
N THR A 53 5.56 -11.57 -20.88
CA THR A 53 4.82 -10.92 -19.79
C THR A 53 5.54 -11.01 -18.43
N ASP A 54 6.35 -12.04 -18.20
CA ASP A 54 7.05 -12.26 -16.92
C ASP A 54 8.06 -11.15 -16.60
N GLU A 55 8.86 -10.72 -17.57
CA GLU A 55 9.82 -9.64 -17.41
C GLU A 55 9.11 -8.30 -17.17
N THR A 56 8.05 -8.03 -17.94
CA THR A 56 7.25 -6.82 -17.80
C THR A 56 6.57 -6.78 -16.43
N TRP A 57 6.06 -7.91 -15.96
CA TRP A 57 5.47 -8.06 -14.64
C TRP A 57 6.49 -7.79 -13.53
N THR A 58 7.67 -8.41 -13.61
CA THR A 58 8.75 -8.22 -12.64
C THR A 58 9.19 -6.76 -12.56
N ARG A 59 9.35 -6.11 -13.71
CA ARG A 59 9.69 -4.68 -13.79
C ARG A 59 8.58 -3.81 -13.19
N TYR A 60 7.32 -4.09 -13.53
CA TYR A 60 6.17 -3.37 -12.98
C TYR A 60 6.12 -3.47 -11.46
N LEU A 61 6.22 -4.68 -10.90
CA LEU A 61 6.13 -4.90 -9.46
C LEU A 61 7.26 -4.19 -8.70
N THR A 62 8.47 -4.21 -9.27
CA THR A 62 9.65 -3.52 -8.73
C THR A 62 9.40 -2.01 -8.70
N GLN A 63 8.95 -1.44 -9.81
CA GLN A 63 8.67 -0.01 -9.89
C GLN A 63 7.53 0.41 -8.97
N LEU A 64 6.48 -0.41 -8.85
CA LEU A 64 5.35 -0.14 -7.95
C LEU A 64 5.80 -0.06 -6.48
N LYS A 65 6.61 -1.02 -6.04
CA LYS A 65 7.17 -1.05 -4.68
C LYS A 65 8.08 0.15 -4.44
N GLN A 66 8.95 0.48 -5.39
CA GLN A 66 9.84 1.65 -5.30
C GLN A 66 9.05 2.96 -5.23
N ASN A 67 8.05 3.15 -6.09
CA ASN A 67 7.21 4.34 -6.08
C ASN A 67 6.46 4.50 -4.74
N CYS A 68 5.99 3.39 -4.16
CA CYS A 68 5.38 3.40 -2.84
C CYS A 68 6.37 3.90 -1.77
N HIS A 69 7.58 3.34 -1.74
CA HIS A 69 8.65 3.79 -0.85
C HIS A 69 8.95 5.29 -1.04
N ASP A 70 9.12 5.74 -2.28
CA ASP A 70 9.43 7.14 -2.58
C ASP A 70 8.33 8.09 -2.09
N CYS A 71 7.05 7.72 -2.27
CA CYS A 71 5.92 8.46 -1.71
C CYS A 71 5.95 8.52 -0.17
N LEU A 72 6.31 7.41 0.50
CA LEU A 72 6.42 7.36 1.95
C LEU A 72 7.62 8.18 2.48
N VAL A 73 8.74 8.18 1.76
CA VAL A 73 9.90 9.02 2.07
C VAL A 73 9.56 10.49 1.87
N GLN A 74 8.96 10.86 0.74
CA GLN A 74 8.56 12.25 0.43
C GLN A 74 7.56 12.80 1.47
N SER A 75 6.63 11.96 1.93
CA SER A 75 5.67 12.31 2.97
C SER A 75 6.24 12.25 4.40
N ARG A 76 7.52 11.86 4.57
CA ARG A 76 8.22 11.65 5.85
C ARG A 76 7.53 10.63 6.75
N ARG A 77 6.90 9.61 6.16
CA ARG A 77 6.16 8.55 6.86
C ARG A 77 6.80 7.17 6.75
N ALA A 78 7.83 7.00 5.92
CA ALA A 78 8.54 5.74 5.74
C ALA A 78 8.82 5.00 7.07
N LYS A 79 9.46 5.67 8.03
CA LYS A 79 9.80 5.09 9.35
C LYS A 79 8.59 4.56 10.15
N ILE A 80 7.41 5.14 9.94
CA ILE A 80 6.19 4.81 10.69
C ILE A 80 5.34 3.81 9.93
N LEU A 81 5.16 4.01 8.61
CA LEU A 81 4.23 3.23 7.81
C LEU A 81 4.89 2.01 7.15
N GLU A 82 6.14 2.06 6.71
CA GLU A 82 6.75 0.92 5.98
C GLU A 82 6.86 -0.34 6.82
N ARG A 83 7.09 -0.21 8.13
CA ARG A 83 7.15 -1.37 9.04
C ARG A 83 5.84 -2.17 9.12
N TYR A 84 4.74 -1.55 8.68
CA TYR A 84 3.40 -2.13 8.67
C TYR A 84 2.88 -2.36 7.25
N LEU A 85 3.71 -2.08 6.23
CA LEU A 85 3.37 -2.27 4.82
C LEU A 85 3.53 -3.74 4.45
N ASP A 86 2.45 -4.36 3.99
CA ASP A 86 2.44 -5.71 3.46
C ASP A 86 2.08 -5.74 1.96
N TRP A 87 2.63 -6.71 1.24
CA TRP A 87 2.41 -6.89 -0.19
C TRP A 87 1.91 -8.30 -0.45
N VAL A 88 0.62 -8.41 -0.77
CA VAL A 88 0.00 -9.68 -1.10
C VAL A 88 -0.08 -9.79 -2.61
N VAL A 89 0.84 -10.54 -3.20
CA VAL A 89 0.93 -10.73 -4.65
C VAL A 89 0.32 -12.09 -4.98
N ILE A 90 -0.79 -12.08 -5.71
CA ILE A 90 -1.53 -13.29 -6.05
C ILE A 90 -1.28 -13.60 -7.52
N GLU A 91 -0.58 -14.71 -7.74
CA GLU A 91 -0.29 -15.25 -9.06
C GLU A 91 -0.92 -16.65 -9.17
N ASN A 92 -1.96 -16.75 -9.98
CA ASN A 92 -2.62 -18.02 -10.28
C ASN A 92 -3.03 -17.99 -11.76
N ARG A 93 -2.17 -18.53 -12.63
CA ARG A 93 -2.40 -18.49 -14.08
C ARG A 93 -3.73 -19.12 -14.47
N ASP A 94 -4.11 -20.22 -13.82
CA ASP A 94 -5.31 -20.97 -14.20
C ASP A 94 -6.60 -20.20 -13.89
N ALA A 95 -6.60 -19.42 -12.81
CA ALA A 95 -7.76 -18.63 -12.39
C ALA A 95 -7.71 -17.15 -12.83
N LEU A 96 -6.52 -16.64 -13.16
CA LEU A 96 -6.27 -15.21 -13.37
C LEU A 96 -5.62 -14.91 -14.72
N ASN A 97 -5.70 -15.79 -15.72
CA ASN A 97 -5.34 -15.40 -17.09
C ASN A 97 -6.51 -14.74 -17.83
N GLY A 98 -6.45 -13.41 -17.96
CA GLY A 98 -7.51 -12.62 -18.59
C GLY A 98 -8.86 -12.55 -17.84
N PRO A 99 -8.88 -12.45 -16.49
CA PRO A 99 -10.12 -12.43 -15.72
C PRO A 99 -10.92 -11.15 -15.97
N THR A 100 -12.23 -11.27 -15.88
CA THR A 100 -13.13 -10.13 -15.77
C THR A 100 -13.00 -9.47 -14.39
N LYS A 101 -13.45 -8.21 -14.29
CA LYS A 101 -13.49 -7.49 -13.00
C LYS A 101 -14.34 -8.21 -11.95
N VAL A 102 -15.38 -8.94 -12.38
CA VAL A 102 -16.27 -9.70 -11.48
C VAL A 102 -15.52 -10.88 -10.86
N GLU A 103 -14.73 -11.60 -11.66
CA GLU A 103 -13.93 -12.73 -11.19
C GLU A 103 -12.84 -12.29 -10.23
N VAL A 104 -12.11 -11.21 -10.55
CA VAL A 104 -11.11 -10.63 -9.61
C VAL A 104 -11.76 -10.23 -8.29
N ARG A 105 -12.96 -9.63 -8.32
CA ARG A 105 -13.70 -9.29 -7.10
C ARG A 105 -14.11 -10.54 -6.31
N LYS A 106 -14.53 -11.61 -6.99
CA LYS A 106 -14.86 -12.87 -6.34
C LYS A 106 -13.64 -13.46 -5.63
N HIS A 107 -12.46 -13.45 -6.28
CA HIS A 107 -11.20 -13.85 -5.66
C HIS A 107 -10.87 -12.99 -4.43
N PHE A 108 -10.99 -11.67 -4.56
CA PHE A 108 -10.73 -10.74 -3.46
C PHE A 108 -11.67 -10.95 -2.27
N ASN A 109 -12.96 -11.18 -2.51
CA ASN A 109 -13.92 -11.40 -1.42
C ASN A 109 -13.75 -12.78 -0.75
N GLY A 110 -13.18 -13.76 -1.45
CA GLY A 110 -12.85 -15.07 -0.89
C GLY A 110 -11.47 -15.12 -0.23
N TRP A 111 -10.70 -14.05 -0.34
CA TRP A 111 -9.41 -13.90 0.31
C TRP A 111 -9.64 -13.41 1.74
N VAL A 112 -9.57 -14.35 2.71
CA VAL A 112 -9.72 -14.14 4.15
C VAL A 112 -8.50 -14.71 4.86
#